data_AF-A0A520XHY0-F1
#
_entry.id   AF-A0A520XHY0-F1
#
_cell.length_a   1.000
_cell.length_b   1.000
_cell.length_c   1.000
_cell.angle_alpha   90.00
_cell.angle_beta   90.00
_cell.angle_gamma   90.00
#
_symmetry.space_group_name_H-M   'P 1'
#
loop_
_entity.id
_entity.type
_entity.pdbx_description
1 polymer ?
#
loop_
_entity_poly.entity_id
_entity_poly.type
_entity_poly.pdbx_seq_one_letter_code
_entity_poly.pdbx_strand_id
1 'polypeptide(L)'
;MFLTLWATPRSTSTAFEWMMRQRGDFTCHHEPWNELYYYGEDRRSDRDAHVEAKPGHSYASVWSALAAQADTTDVFVKDFVYSVEHDLDDEKLTAMTHTFLIRDPKRVVQGLAKHWPDCSFEEVGFESLHRLFHRIAERDGTAPPVMFSGDLIDDPEGTARAYCAAAGIPFMAEALSWESGDRSEVSWYGEGTGPWHDQLRQSTGIVKPKTDYAPLEDSPRLLEFYERSLPFFNDLLAHTFDPIPESDDQE
;
A
#
# COMPACT_ATOMS: atom_id res chain seq x y z
N MET A 1 13.41 7.23 11.36
CA MET A 1 12.23 6.36 11.41
C MET A 1 12.12 5.63 10.08
N PHE A 2 11.90 4.32 10.09
CA PHE A 2 11.61 3.55 8.88
C PHE A 2 10.14 3.12 8.92
N LEU A 3 9.26 3.90 8.33
CA LEU A 3 7.81 3.67 8.33
C LEU A 3 7.39 2.93 7.05
N THR A 4 6.71 1.80 7.21
CA THR A 4 6.24 0.97 6.10
C THR A 4 4.72 0.85 6.11
N LEU A 5 4.10 1.17 4.97
CA LEU A 5 2.69 0.95 4.68
C LEU A 5 2.52 -0.31 3.84
N TRP A 6 2.03 -1.36 4.47
CA TRP A 6 1.63 -2.59 3.81
C TRP A 6 0.19 -2.48 3.32
N ALA A 7 -0.03 -2.67 2.04
CA ALA A 7 -1.35 -2.50 1.45
C ALA A 7 -1.80 -3.74 0.67
N THR A 8 -3.10 -3.80 0.39
CA THR A 8 -3.59 -4.54 -0.79
C THR A 8 -3.48 -3.66 -2.04
N PRO A 9 -3.34 -4.22 -3.24
CA PRO A 9 -3.49 -3.43 -4.46
C PRO A 9 -4.84 -2.75 -4.54
N ARG A 10 -4.91 -1.62 -5.25
CA ARG A 10 -6.17 -0.88 -5.49
C ARG A 10 -6.89 -0.42 -4.21
N SER A 11 -6.16 -0.23 -3.12
CA SER A 11 -6.65 0.22 -1.81
C SER A 11 -6.55 1.73 -1.57
N THR A 12 -6.31 2.54 -2.61
CA THR A 12 -5.99 3.99 -2.48
C THR A 12 -4.58 4.26 -1.93
N SER A 13 -3.77 3.21 -1.73
CA SER A 13 -2.41 3.29 -1.19
C SER A 13 -1.47 4.22 -1.96
N THR A 14 -1.54 4.30 -3.29
CA THR A 14 -0.69 5.24 -4.06
C THR A 14 -1.10 6.70 -3.85
N ALA A 15 -2.39 7.01 -3.67
CA ALA A 15 -2.82 8.37 -3.35
C ALA A 15 -2.42 8.75 -1.92
N PHE A 16 -2.48 7.79 -0.99
CA PHE A 16 -1.97 7.97 0.37
C PHE A 16 -0.45 8.19 0.40
N GLU A 17 0.32 7.39 -0.35
CA GLU A 17 1.75 7.64 -0.52
C GLU A 17 2.03 9.03 -1.09
N TRP A 18 1.20 9.49 -2.04
CA TRP A 18 1.37 10.84 -2.58
C TRP A 18 1.15 11.92 -1.53
N MET A 19 0.18 11.74 -0.63
CA MET A 19 0.03 12.60 0.56
C MET A 19 1.28 12.53 1.46
N MET A 20 1.83 11.33 1.71
CA MET A 20 3.09 11.21 2.46
C MET A 20 4.27 11.95 1.79
N ARG A 21 4.33 11.94 0.45
CA ARG A 21 5.32 12.73 -0.32
C ARG A 21 5.12 14.24 -0.15
N GLN A 22 3.88 14.72 -0.11
CA GLN A 22 3.59 16.16 0.06
C GLN A 22 4.05 16.71 1.40
N ARG A 23 4.18 15.86 2.43
CA ARG A 23 4.68 16.30 3.74
C ARG A 23 6.12 16.80 3.69
N GLY A 24 6.95 16.23 2.80
CA GLY A 24 8.35 16.61 2.63
C GLY A 24 9.29 16.21 3.77
N ASP A 25 8.81 15.53 4.80
CA ASP A 25 9.59 15.07 5.97
C ASP A 25 10.06 13.61 5.86
N PHE A 26 9.56 12.84 4.88
CA PHE A 26 10.01 11.47 4.58
C PHE A 26 10.62 11.36 3.19
N THR A 27 11.69 10.58 3.07
CA THR A 27 12.09 10.04 1.76
C THR A 27 11.18 8.88 1.41
N CYS A 28 10.30 9.08 0.42
CA CYS A 28 9.27 8.11 0.05
C CYS A 28 9.71 7.20 -1.10
N HIS A 29 9.50 5.89 -0.93
CA HIS A 29 9.80 4.84 -1.90
C HIS A 29 8.52 4.12 -2.33
N HIS A 30 8.30 4.05 -3.64
CA HIS A 30 7.12 3.45 -4.25
C HIS A 30 7.38 1.98 -4.59
N GLU A 31 6.83 1.08 -3.78
CA GLU A 31 6.83 -0.37 -4.00
C GLU A 31 8.20 -0.97 -4.40
N PRO A 32 9.28 -0.66 -3.67
CA PRO A 32 10.63 -1.10 -4.02
C PRO A 32 10.78 -2.63 -4.08
N TRP A 33 9.99 -3.39 -3.32
CA TRP A 33 10.01 -4.84 -3.35
C TRP A 33 9.01 -5.44 -4.33
N ASN A 34 7.89 -4.78 -4.59
CA ASN A 34 7.01 -5.18 -5.69
C ASN A 34 7.71 -5.06 -7.04
N GLU A 35 8.52 -4.02 -7.26
CA GLU A 35 9.34 -3.91 -8.48
C GLU A 35 10.25 -5.14 -8.62
N LEU A 36 10.92 -5.56 -7.54
CA LEU A 36 11.79 -6.74 -7.55
C LEU A 36 11.03 -8.04 -7.82
N TYR A 37 9.82 -8.19 -7.29
CA TYR A 37 9.00 -9.38 -7.50
C TYR A 37 8.74 -9.67 -8.98
N TYR A 38 8.66 -8.63 -9.83
CA TYR A 38 8.47 -8.76 -11.28
C TYR A 38 9.75 -8.56 -12.12
N TYR A 39 10.66 -7.65 -11.72
CA TYR A 39 11.80 -7.20 -12.52
C TYR A 39 13.18 -7.45 -11.89
N GLY A 40 13.25 -8.01 -10.69
CA GLY A 40 14.50 -8.31 -9.99
C GLY A 40 15.31 -9.45 -10.61
N GLU A 41 16.59 -9.55 -10.24
CA GLU A 41 17.45 -10.70 -10.58
C GLU A 41 16.99 -11.99 -9.88
N ASP A 42 16.51 -11.85 -8.65
CA ASP A 42 15.95 -12.88 -7.78
C ASP A 42 14.41 -12.79 -7.73
N ARG A 43 13.80 -12.29 -8.83
CA ARG A 43 12.34 -12.18 -8.98
C ARG A 43 11.64 -13.52 -8.74
N ARG A 44 10.39 -13.44 -8.29
CA ARG A 44 9.56 -14.63 -8.00
C ARG A 44 8.36 -14.77 -8.91
N SER A 45 8.01 -13.73 -9.67
CA SER A 45 6.96 -13.79 -10.67
C SER A 45 7.48 -14.19 -12.05
N ASP A 46 6.72 -15.03 -12.73
CA ASP A 46 6.94 -15.34 -14.15
C ASP A 46 6.16 -14.39 -15.10
N ARG A 47 5.31 -13.50 -14.58
CA ARG A 47 4.43 -12.61 -15.37
C ARG A 47 5.20 -11.81 -16.41
N ASP A 48 6.38 -11.32 -16.02
CA ASP A 48 7.22 -10.46 -16.83
C ASP A 48 8.62 -11.06 -17.06
N ALA A 49 8.69 -12.40 -17.16
CA ALA A 49 9.96 -13.14 -17.35
C ALA A 49 10.74 -12.74 -18.62
N HIS A 50 10.08 -12.07 -19.57
CA HIS A 50 10.70 -11.54 -20.80
C HIS A 50 11.46 -10.22 -20.58
N VAL A 51 11.20 -9.51 -19.48
CA VAL A 51 11.89 -8.26 -19.13
C VAL A 51 13.24 -8.60 -18.51
N GLU A 52 14.33 -8.07 -19.07
CA GLU A 52 15.69 -8.31 -18.59
C GLU A 52 15.90 -7.64 -17.23
N ALA A 53 16.45 -8.38 -16.25
CA ALA A 53 16.73 -7.82 -14.92
C ALA A 53 17.89 -6.83 -14.98
N LYS A 54 17.80 -5.76 -14.18
CA LYS A 54 18.92 -4.83 -13.98
C LYS A 54 19.99 -5.51 -13.12
N PRO A 55 21.27 -5.54 -13.54
CA PRO A 55 22.33 -6.17 -12.75
C PRO A 55 22.44 -5.63 -11.32
N GLY A 56 22.49 -6.53 -10.34
CA GLY A 56 22.55 -6.22 -8.91
C GLY A 56 21.22 -5.78 -8.27
N HIS A 57 20.13 -5.70 -9.04
CA HIS A 57 18.81 -5.32 -8.52
C HIS A 57 18.12 -6.53 -7.88
N SER A 58 18.34 -6.70 -6.58
CA SER A 58 17.92 -7.84 -5.77
C SER A 58 17.30 -7.43 -4.44
N TYR A 59 16.54 -8.32 -3.79
CA TYR A 59 15.95 -8.05 -2.46
C TYR A 59 17.01 -7.64 -1.43
N ALA A 60 18.15 -8.32 -1.41
CA ALA A 60 19.25 -8.01 -0.49
C ALA A 60 19.84 -6.61 -0.73
N SER A 61 20.02 -6.22 -2.00
CA SER A 61 20.56 -4.90 -2.35
C SER A 61 19.60 -3.77 -1.98
N VAL A 62 18.30 -3.94 -2.25
CA VAL A 62 17.26 -2.95 -1.97
C VAL A 62 17.07 -2.80 -0.47
N TRP A 63 17.02 -3.90 0.28
CA TRP A 63 17.00 -3.85 1.74
C TRP A 63 18.19 -3.07 2.30
N SER A 64 19.42 -3.40 1.86
CA SER A 64 20.63 -2.75 2.35
C SER A 64 20.62 -1.24 2.08
N ALA A 65 20.13 -0.82 0.92
CA ALA A 65 20.02 0.59 0.55
C ALA A 65 18.98 1.33 1.42
N LEU A 66 17.78 0.75 1.61
CA LEU A 66 16.73 1.34 2.43
C LEU A 66 17.13 1.44 3.90
N ALA A 67 17.74 0.39 4.45
CA ALA A 67 18.23 0.37 5.83
C ALA A 67 19.31 1.43 6.07
N ALA A 68 20.32 1.51 5.18
CA ALA A 68 21.37 2.53 5.29
C ALA A 68 20.82 3.96 5.15
N GLN A 69 19.77 4.15 4.34
CA GLN A 69 19.10 5.45 4.24
C GLN A 69 18.33 5.80 5.51
N ALA A 70 17.66 4.83 6.12
CA ALA A 70 16.91 4.98 7.37
C ALA A 70 17.81 5.35 8.57
N ASP A 71 19.11 5.05 8.51
CA ASP A 71 20.10 5.52 9.50
C ASP A 71 20.37 7.03 9.43
N THR A 72 20.01 7.68 8.32
CA THR A 72 20.35 9.09 8.07
C THR A 72 19.12 10.00 7.91
N THR A 73 18.00 9.44 7.47
CA THR A 73 16.76 10.19 7.17
C THR A 73 15.54 9.36 7.55
N ASP A 74 14.40 10.02 7.72
CA ASP A 74 13.13 9.32 7.83
C ASP A 74 12.73 8.75 6.46
N VAL A 75 12.38 7.47 6.44
CA VAL A 75 12.05 6.69 5.24
C VAL A 75 10.60 6.24 5.33
N PHE A 76 9.85 6.46 4.24
CA PHE A 76 8.52 5.92 4.06
C PHE A 76 8.52 4.94 2.88
N VAL A 77 8.09 3.71 3.11
CA VAL A 77 7.89 2.71 2.04
C VAL A 77 6.42 2.35 1.97
N LYS A 78 5.85 2.32 0.77
CA LYS A 78 4.55 1.69 0.51
C LYS A 78 4.77 0.48 -0.37
N ASP A 79 4.29 -0.70 0.05
CA ASP A 79 4.49 -1.95 -0.71
C ASP A 79 3.35 -2.97 -0.47
N PHE A 80 3.39 -4.08 -1.20
CA PHE A 80 2.44 -5.19 -1.08
C PHE A 80 3.14 -6.41 -0.49
N VAL A 81 2.57 -7.00 0.56
CA VAL A 81 3.25 -8.05 1.32
C VAL A 81 3.57 -9.29 0.48
N TYR A 82 2.71 -9.67 -0.48
CA TYR A 82 2.96 -10.83 -1.33
C TYR A 82 4.28 -10.74 -2.10
N SER A 83 4.79 -9.52 -2.34
CA SER A 83 6.02 -9.30 -3.09
C SER A 83 7.26 -9.67 -2.27
N VAL A 84 7.21 -9.60 -0.93
CA VAL A 84 8.41 -9.59 -0.08
C VAL A 84 8.33 -10.48 1.15
N GLU A 85 7.16 -11.03 1.50
CA GLU A 85 6.93 -11.80 2.74
C GLU A 85 8.01 -12.85 3.04
N HIS A 86 8.49 -13.53 1.99
CA HIS A 86 9.50 -14.58 2.07
C HIS A 86 10.90 -14.10 2.49
N ASP A 87 11.19 -12.82 2.31
CA ASP A 87 12.46 -12.19 2.61
C ASP A 87 12.41 -11.40 3.93
N LEU A 88 11.23 -11.26 4.55
CA LEU A 88 11.06 -10.59 5.85
C LEU A 88 11.45 -11.53 7.01
N ASP A 89 12.65 -11.34 7.55
CA ASP A 89 13.09 -11.94 8.81
C ASP A 89 12.79 -11.04 10.02
N ASP A 90 13.05 -11.53 11.23
CA ASP A 90 12.74 -10.79 12.46
C ASP A 90 13.60 -9.54 12.63
N GLU A 91 14.82 -9.51 12.07
CA GLU A 91 15.71 -8.33 12.10
C GLU A 91 15.10 -7.21 11.24
N LYS A 92 14.71 -7.53 10.01
CA LYS A 92 14.07 -6.60 9.08
C LYS A 92 12.77 -6.04 9.65
N LEU A 93 11.93 -6.92 10.19
CA LEU A 93 10.70 -6.50 10.83
C LEU A 93 10.99 -5.59 12.03
N THR A 94 12.06 -5.82 12.78
CA THR A 94 12.37 -5.00 13.97
C THR A 94 12.87 -3.61 13.60
N ALA A 95 13.54 -3.50 12.45
CA ALA A 95 14.03 -2.23 11.93
C ALA A 95 12.93 -1.30 11.40
N MET A 96 11.71 -1.80 11.17
CA MET A 96 10.60 -1.06 10.60
C MET A 96 9.48 -0.77 11.61
N THR A 97 8.82 0.37 11.45
CA THR A 97 7.49 0.64 11.99
C THR A 97 6.46 0.24 10.95
N HIS A 98 5.46 -0.56 11.33
CA HIS A 98 4.51 -1.14 10.39
C HIS A 98 3.12 -0.53 10.52
N THR A 99 2.54 -0.19 9.37
CA THR A 99 1.14 0.23 9.25
C THR A 99 0.49 -0.50 8.10
N PHE A 100 -0.82 -0.68 8.15
CA PHE A 100 -1.58 -1.48 7.19
C PHE A 100 -2.67 -0.65 6.54
N LEU A 101 -2.94 -0.89 5.26
CA LEU A 101 -4.07 -0.29 4.53
C LEU A 101 -4.88 -1.36 3.78
N ILE A 102 -6.12 -1.49 4.19
CA ILE A 102 -7.09 -2.43 3.61
C ILE A 102 -8.24 -1.68 2.92
N ARG A 103 -8.92 -2.37 2.00
CA ARG A 103 -10.12 -1.87 1.33
C ARG A 103 -11.11 -3.02 1.18
N ASP A 104 -12.38 -2.68 0.95
CA ASP A 104 -13.41 -3.66 0.56
C ASP A 104 -12.85 -4.63 -0.53
N PRO A 105 -12.79 -5.95 -0.24
CA PRO A 105 -12.25 -6.94 -1.16
C PRO A 105 -12.93 -6.94 -2.53
N LYS A 106 -14.22 -6.59 -2.59
CA LYS A 106 -14.96 -6.48 -3.86
C LYS A 106 -14.30 -5.43 -4.77
N ARG A 107 -13.93 -4.28 -4.21
CA ARG A 107 -13.29 -3.19 -4.95
C ARG A 107 -11.85 -3.53 -5.33
N VAL A 108 -11.13 -4.23 -4.47
CA VAL A 108 -9.76 -4.70 -4.76
C VAL A 108 -9.77 -5.68 -5.94
N VAL A 109 -10.57 -6.74 -5.86
CA VAL A 109 -10.64 -7.79 -6.89
C VAL A 109 -11.11 -7.23 -8.23
N GLN A 110 -12.21 -6.46 -8.25
CA GLN A 110 -12.70 -5.82 -9.49
C GLN A 110 -11.68 -4.81 -10.05
N GLY A 111 -11.06 -4.03 -9.18
CA GLY A 111 -10.06 -3.04 -9.55
C GLY A 111 -8.81 -3.66 -10.17
N LEU A 112 -8.34 -4.77 -9.61
CA LEU A 112 -7.17 -5.49 -10.09
C LEU A 112 -7.47 -6.15 -11.44
N ALA A 113 -8.58 -6.91 -11.51
CA ALA A 113 -9.00 -7.61 -12.72
C ALA A 113 -9.28 -6.69 -13.92
N LYS A 114 -9.67 -5.43 -13.67
CA LYS A 114 -9.84 -4.43 -14.74
C LYS A 114 -8.53 -4.14 -15.50
N HIS A 115 -7.39 -4.17 -14.80
CA HIS A 115 -6.08 -3.85 -15.38
C HIS A 115 -5.24 -5.10 -15.66
N TRP A 116 -5.38 -6.13 -14.83
CA TRP A 116 -4.82 -7.47 -15.04
C TRP A 116 -5.94 -8.51 -15.04
N PRO A 117 -6.61 -8.74 -16.19
CA PRO A 117 -7.67 -9.74 -16.31
C PRO A 117 -7.24 -11.18 -16.00
N ASP A 118 -5.95 -11.44 -15.90
CA ASP A 118 -5.33 -12.71 -15.56
C ASP A 118 -4.66 -12.70 -14.17
N CYS A 119 -5.00 -11.73 -13.31
CA CYS A 119 -4.46 -11.66 -11.95
C CYS A 119 -4.69 -12.96 -11.17
N SER A 120 -3.72 -13.32 -10.32
CA SER A 120 -3.82 -14.47 -9.42
C SER A 120 -4.48 -14.08 -8.08
N PHE A 121 -4.85 -15.07 -7.27
CA PHE A 121 -5.34 -14.80 -5.91
C PHE A 121 -4.23 -14.22 -5.00
N GLU A 122 -2.99 -14.64 -5.20
CA GLU A 122 -1.83 -14.12 -4.45
C GLU A 122 -1.67 -12.61 -4.66
N GLU A 123 -1.85 -12.13 -5.90
CA GLU A 123 -1.77 -10.70 -6.24
C GLU A 123 -2.94 -9.88 -5.66
N VAL A 124 -4.02 -10.51 -5.17
CA VAL A 124 -5.06 -9.80 -4.41
C VAL A 124 -4.51 -9.36 -3.04
N GLY A 125 -3.60 -10.14 -2.46
CA GLY A 125 -2.74 -9.73 -1.34
C GLY A 125 -3.33 -9.84 0.07
N PHE A 126 -4.63 -10.15 0.26
CA PHE A 126 -5.21 -10.23 1.60
C PHE A 126 -4.58 -11.32 2.49
N GLU A 127 -4.26 -12.47 1.90
CA GLU A 127 -3.73 -13.61 2.66
C GLU A 127 -2.34 -13.31 3.24
N SER A 128 -1.43 -12.78 2.43
CA SER A 128 -0.08 -12.40 2.88
C SER A 128 -0.12 -11.20 3.82
N LEU A 129 -0.99 -10.22 3.57
CA LEU A 129 -1.19 -9.07 4.44
C LEU A 129 -1.67 -9.51 5.84
N HIS A 130 -2.61 -10.45 5.91
CA HIS A 130 -3.11 -11.03 7.16
C HIS A 130 -2.04 -11.80 7.91
N ARG A 131 -1.27 -12.66 7.24
CA ARG A 131 -0.16 -13.39 7.86
C ARG A 131 0.89 -12.46 8.46
N LEU A 132 1.30 -11.42 7.71
CA LEU A 132 2.29 -10.48 8.21
C LEU A 132 1.77 -9.66 9.39
N PHE A 133 0.51 -9.21 9.35
CA PHE A 133 -0.13 -8.51 10.46
C PHE A 133 -0.05 -9.32 11.76
N HIS A 134 -0.48 -10.59 11.71
CA HIS A 134 -0.46 -11.45 12.91
C HIS A 134 0.94 -11.77 13.37
N ARG A 135 1.89 -12.01 12.45
CA ARG A 135 3.29 -12.22 12.80
C ARG A 135 3.87 -11.02 13.57
N ILE A 136 3.57 -9.80 13.13
CA ILE A 136 4.02 -8.58 13.82
C ILE A 136 3.30 -8.43 15.17
N ALA A 137 1.98 -8.62 15.20
CA ALA A 137 1.20 -8.50 16.42
C ALA A 137 1.64 -9.50 17.51
N GLU A 138 1.93 -10.74 17.13
CA GLU A 138 2.46 -11.79 18.01
C GLU A 138 3.85 -11.44 18.54
N ARG A 139 4.73 -10.92 17.66
CA ARG A 139 6.09 -10.51 18.04
C ARG A 139 6.08 -9.34 19.02
N ASP A 140 5.27 -8.32 18.75
CA ASP A 140 5.27 -7.06 19.49
C ASP A 140 4.30 -7.06 20.68
N GLY A 141 3.45 -8.08 20.79
CA GLY A 141 2.39 -8.17 21.80
C GLY A 141 1.28 -7.12 21.63
N THR A 142 1.33 -6.32 20.56
CA THR A 142 0.37 -5.27 20.22
C THR A 142 0.14 -5.25 18.72
N ALA A 143 -1.11 -5.08 18.31
CA ALA A 143 -1.47 -5.02 16.90
C ALA A 143 -0.96 -3.72 16.25
N PRO A 144 -0.33 -3.79 15.06
CA PRO A 144 0.05 -2.59 14.33
C PRO A 144 -1.19 -1.83 13.80
N PRO A 145 -1.11 -0.51 13.56
CA PRO A 145 -2.23 0.28 13.07
C PRO A 145 -2.76 -0.21 11.71
N VAL A 146 -4.09 -0.31 11.59
CA VAL A 146 -4.78 -0.64 10.33
C VAL A 146 -5.67 0.53 9.91
N MET A 147 -5.46 1.02 8.70
CA MET A 147 -6.28 2.05 8.07
C MET A 147 -7.27 1.41 7.11
N PHE A 148 -8.53 1.82 7.19
CA PHE A 148 -9.53 1.45 6.20
C PHE A 148 -9.63 2.50 5.09
N SER A 149 -9.48 2.05 3.84
CA SER A 149 -9.56 2.90 2.65
C SER A 149 -10.92 3.57 2.47
N GLY A 150 -12.00 2.97 2.98
CA GLY A 150 -13.33 3.57 2.95
C GLY A 150 -13.36 4.90 3.70
N ASP A 151 -12.84 4.89 4.93
CA ASP A 151 -12.77 6.08 5.78
C ASP A 151 -11.84 7.14 5.18
N LEU A 152 -10.68 6.72 4.67
CA LEU A 152 -9.75 7.64 3.99
C LEU A 152 -10.38 8.37 2.80
N ILE A 153 -11.31 7.72 2.10
CA ILE A 153 -12.00 8.31 0.95
C ILE A 153 -13.14 9.22 1.40
N ASP A 154 -13.88 8.83 2.44
CA ASP A 154 -15.08 9.53 2.87
C ASP A 154 -14.74 10.72 3.82
N ASP A 155 -13.69 10.60 4.62
CA ASP A 155 -13.10 11.65 5.47
C ASP A 155 -11.55 11.60 5.42
N PRO A 156 -10.93 12.17 4.36
CA PRO A 156 -9.48 12.15 4.21
C PRO A 156 -8.73 12.81 5.36
N GLU A 157 -9.25 13.92 5.87
CA GLU A 157 -8.58 14.68 6.92
C GLU A 157 -8.61 13.95 8.25
N GLY A 158 -9.79 13.53 8.70
CA GLY A 158 -9.92 12.85 9.98
C GLY A 158 -9.19 11.50 9.98
N THR A 159 -9.20 10.79 8.85
CA THR A 159 -8.45 9.54 8.68
C THR A 159 -6.94 9.79 8.67
N ALA A 160 -6.44 10.81 7.97
CA ALA A 160 -5.01 11.12 7.96
C ALA A 160 -4.52 11.57 9.34
N ARG A 161 -5.34 12.31 10.09
CA ARG A 161 -5.07 12.69 11.48
C ARG A 161 -4.97 11.46 12.38
N ALA A 162 -5.92 10.53 12.26
CA ALA A 162 -5.92 9.25 12.99
C ALA A 162 -4.69 8.40 12.65
N TYR A 163 -4.35 8.28 11.36
CA TYR A 163 -3.14 7.59 10.90
C TYR A 163 -1.88 8.19 11.53
N CYS A 164 -1.74 9.51 11.47
CA CYS A 164 -0.55 10.19 12.00
C CYS A 164 -0.38 9.92 13.50
N ALA A 165 -1.48 10.02 14.27
CA ALA A 165 -1.48 9.70 15.69
C ALA A 165 -1.10 8.24 15.97
N ALA A 166 -1.66 7.29 15.22
CA ALA A 166 -1.38 5.86 15.38
C ALA A 166 0.05 5.47 14.94
N ALA A 167 0.58 6.12 13.91
CA ALA A 167 1.94 5.91 13.40
C ALA A 167 3.01 6.69 14.19
N GLY A 168 2.61 7.58 15.10
CA GLY A 168 3.53 8.38 15.91
C GLY A 168 4.21 9.53 15.15
N ILE A 169 3.56 10.09 14.14
CA ILE A 169 4.08 11.19 13.30
C ILE A 169 3.15 12.43 13.41
N PRO A 170 3.65 13.66 13.17
CA PRO A 170 2.80 14.85 13.21
C PRO A 170 1.81 14.88 12.03
N PHE A 171 0.58 15.31 12.26
CA PHE A 171 -0.38 15.58 11.21
C PHE A 171 -0.06 16.90 10.49
N MET A 172 -0.17 16.92 9.16
CA MET A 172 0.06 18.10 8.30
C MET A 172 -1.10 18.21 7.31
N ALA A 173 -2.01 19.17 7.53
CA ALA A 173 -3.23 19.30 6.72
C ALA A 173 -2.91 19.64 5.26
N GLU A 174 -1.85 20.41 5.03
CA GLU A 174 -1.40 20.84 3.70
C GLU A 174 -1.02 19.64 2.81
N ALA A 175 -0.60 18.53 3.40
CA ALA A 175 -0.20 17.33 2.67
C ALA A 175 -1.39 16.64 1.95
N LEU A 176 -2.63 16.96 2.33
CA LEU A 176 -3.85 16.43 1.70
C LEU A 176 -4.20 17.12 0.37
N SER A 177 -3.50 18.20 0.02
CA SER A 177 -3.71 18.97 -1.20
C SER A 177 -2.45 18.99 -2.06
N TRP A 178 -2.60 18.84 -3.38
CA TRP A 178 -1.49 18.89 -4.32
C TRP A 178 -1.92 19.38 -5.70
N GLU A 179 -0.96 19.74 -6.54
CA GLU A 179 -1.22 20.04 -7.94
C GLU A 179 -1.35 18.75 -8.76
N SER A 180 -2.34 18.68 -9.65
CA SER A 180 -2.43 17.61 -10.65
C SER A 180 -1.22 17.64 -11.59
N GLY A 181 -0.74 16.50 -12.06
CA GLY A 181 0.39 16.48 -12.98
C GLY A 181 1.04 15.12 -13.16
N ASP A 182 2.29 15.14 -13.61
CA ASP A 182 3.12 13.93 -13.73
C ASP A 182 3.28 13.23 -12.38
N ARG A 183 3.38 11.90 -12.43
CA ARG A 183 3.46 10.99 -11.27
C ARG A 183 4.44 9.85 -11.55
N SER A 184 5.54 10.15 -12.25
CA SER A 184 6.53 9.16 -12.65
C SER A 184 7.23 8.51 -11.45
N GLU A 185 7.27 9.21 -10.30
CA GLU A 185 7.84 8.71 -9.04
C GLU A 185 7.07 7.52 -8.45
N VAL A 186 5.79 7.38 -8.83
CA VAL A 186 4.91 6.29 -8.40
C VAL A 186 4.51 5.42 -9.57
N SER A 187 5.41 5.22 -10.54
CA SER A 187 5.05 4.57 -11.80
C SER A 187 6.22 3.77 -12.40
N TRP A 188 6.51 2.60 -11.84
CA TRP A 188 7.54 1.69 -12.35
C TRP A 188 6.97 0.57 -13.26
N TYR A 189 5.74 0.09 -13.03
CA TYR A 189 5.18 -1.05 -13.77
C TYR A 189 4.71 -0.68 -15.19
N GLY A 190 5.04 -1.51 -16.18
CA GLY A 190 4.55 -1.36 -17.56
C GLY A 190 5.06 -0.12 -18.29
N GLU A 191 6.35 0.19 -18.14
CA GLU A 191 7.04 1.35 -18.74
C GLU A 191 6.46 2.72 -18.32
N GLY A 192 5.70 2.77 -17.23
CA GLY A 192 5.04 3.99 -16.74
C GLY A 192 3.88 4.51 -17.61
N THR A 193 3.48 3.75 -18.63
CA THR A 193 2.41 4.11 -19.57
C THR A 193 1.05 3.48 -19.23
N GLY A 194 1.01 2.59 -18.23
CA GLY A 194 -0.23 1.93 -17.81
C GLY A 194 -1.22 2.90 -17.14
N PRO A 195 -2.54 2.69 -17.31
CA PRO A 195 -3.60 3.53 -16.74
C PRO A 195 -3.80 3.34 -15.22
N TRP A 196 -2.79 2.80 -14.51
CA TRP A 196 -2.88 2.41 -13.11
C TRP A 196 -3.14 3.59 -12.17
N HIS A 197 -2.59 4.75 -12.52
CA HIS A 197 -2.54 5.97 -11.68
C HIS A 197 -3.15 7.21 -12.36
N ASP A 198 -3.98 7.04 -13.40
CA ASP A 198 -4.65 8.16 -14.09
C ASP A 198 -5.46 9.05 -13.15
N GLN A 199 -6.17 8.43 -12.21
CA GLN A 199 -6.97 9.16 -11.22
C GLN A 199 -6.09 10.04 -10.32
N LEU A 200 -4.92 9.53 -9.90
CA LEU A 200 -3.99 10.30 -9.09
C LEU A 200 -3.39 11.47 -9.89
N ARG A 201 -2.97 11.22 -11.15
CA ARG A 201 -2.43 12.26 -12.04
C ARG A 201 -3.39 13.45 -12.20
N GLN A 202 -4.69 13.18 -12.25
CA GLN A 202 -5.74 14.19 -12.43
C GLN A 202 -6.28 14.79 -11.13
N SER A 203 -5.87 14.25 -9.98
CA SER A 203 -6.37 14.68 -8.67
C SER A 203 -5.57 15.84 -8.09
N THR A 204 -6.21 16.59 -7.19
CA THR A 204 -5.58 17.62 -6.35
C THR A 204 -5.64 17.29 -4.86
N GLY A 205 -5.96 16.03 -4.53
CA GLY A 205 -6.17 15.53 -3.18
C GLY A 205 -6.68 14.08 -3.22
N ILE A 206 -6.95 13.50 -2.05
CA ILE A 206 -7.55 12.16 -1.96
C ILE A 206 -9.02 12.25 -2.38
N VAL A 207 -9.37 11.53 -3.44
CA VAL A 207 -10.71 11.60 -4.05
C VAL A 207 -11.34 10.23 -4.19
N LYS A 208 -12.67 10.18 -4.03
CA LYS A 208 -13.48 8.98 -4.26
C LYS A 208 -13.40 8.54 -5.73
N PRO A 209 -12.92 7.33 -6.04
CA PRO A 209 -12.93 6.80 -7.38
C PRO A 209 -14.36 6.71 -7.92
N LYS A 210 -14.60 7.23 -9.13
CA LYS A 210 -15.90 7.12 -9.83
C LYS A 210 -15.99 5.88 -10.73
N THR A 211 -15.08 4.93 -10.56
CA THR A 211 -15.03 3.75 -11.42
C THR A 211 -16.20 2.83 -11.16
N ASP A 212 -16.96 2.55 -12.22
CA ASP A 212 -17.94 1.47 -12.23
C ASP A 212 -17.28 0.17 -12.71
N TYR A 213 -17.70 -0.95 -12.14
CA TYR A 213 -17.15 -2.27 -12.41
C TYR A 213 -18.27 -3.23 -12.78
N ALA A 214 -17.98 -4.17 -13.67
CA ALA A 214 -18.90 -5.26 -13.94
C ALA A 214 -19.23 -6.01 -12.63
N PRO A 215 -20.49 -6.48 -12.45
CA PRO A 215 -20.88 -7.33 -11.33
C PRO A 215 -19.89 -8.47 -11.11
N LEU A 216 -19.58 -8.79 -9.85
CA LEU A 216 -18.65 -9.89 -9.51
C LEU A 216 -19.23 -11.24 -9.94
N GLU A 217 -20.55 -11.34 -9.90
CA GLU A 217 -21.36 -12.50 -10.22
C GLU A 217 -21.18 -12.94 -11.68
N ASP A 218 -20.75 -12.03 -12.56
CA ASP A 218 -20.45 -12.33 -13.97
C ASP A 218 -19.12 -13.09 -14.14
N SER A 219 -18.32 -13.24 -13.08
CA SER A 219 -17.04 -13.96 -13.11
C SER A 219 -16.87 -14.88 -11.90
N PRO A 220 -17.09 -16.20 -12.06
CA PRO A 220 -16.91 -17.18 -10.99
C PRO A 220 -15.54 -17.13 -10.32
N ARG A 221 -14.47 -16.87 -11.08
CA ARG A 221 -13.12 -16.72 -10.55
C ARG A 221 -12.97 -15.51 -9.64
N LEU A 222 -13.53 -14.36 -10.03
CA LEU A 222 -13.45 -13.15 -9.20
C LEU A 222 -14.37 -13.25 -7.98
N LEU A 223 -15.50 -13.95 -8.09
CA LEU A 223 -16.35 -14.28 -6.95
C LEU A 223 -15.59 -15.17 -5.94
N GLU A 224 -14.88 -16.21 -6.41
CA GLU A 224 -14.03 -17.04 -5.55
C GLU A 224 -12.95 -16.19 -4.84
N PHE A 225 -12.26 -15.30 -5.57
CA PHE A 225 -11.25 -14.43 -4.98
C PHE A 225 -11.84 -13.51 -3.91
N TYR A 226 -13.02 -12.94 -4.16
CA TYR A 226 -13.74 -12.14 -3.18
C TYR A 226 -14.07 -12.95 -1.92
N GLU A 227 -14.70 -14.12 -2.07
CA GLU A 227 -15.11 -14.99 -0.96
C GLU A 227 -13.92 -15.45 -0.12
N ARG A 228 -12.82 -15.84 -0.77
CA ARG A 228 -11.57 -16.24 -0.10
C ARG A 228 -10.89 -15.08 0.63
N SER A 229 -11.12 -13.84 0.20
CA SER A 229 -10.55 -12.65 0.84
C SER A 229 -11.33 -12.23 2.09
N LEU A 230 -12.62 -12.56 2.19
CA LEU A 230 -13.49 -12.09 3.27
C LEU A 230 -13.02 -12.44 4.68
N PRO A 231 -12.58 -13.68 4.98
CA PRO A 231 -12.11 -14.01 6.33
C PRO A 231 -10.91 -13.15 6.76
N PHE A 232 -9.93 -12.98 5.87
CA PHE A 232 -8.74 -12.16 6.12
C PHE A 232 -9.09 -10.68 6.28
N PHE A 233 -9.95 -10.16 5.41
CA PHE A 233 -10.42 -8.78 5.48
C PHE A 233 -11.20 -8.49 6.75
N ASN A 234 -12.17 -9.33 7.12
CA ASN A 234 -13.02 -9.10 8.29
C ASN A 234 -12.21 -9.10 9.60
N ASP A 235 -11.19 -9.95 9.68
CA ASP A 235 -10.28 -10.00 10.81
C ASP A 235 -9.43 -8.72 10.90
N LEU A 236 -8.80 -8.29 9.80
CA LEU A 236 -8.04 -7.03 9.74
C LEU A 236 -8.93 -5.80 9.98
N LEU A 237 -10.18 -5.82 9.51
CA LEU A 237 -11.15 -4.74 9.69
C LEU A 237 -11.44 -4.48 11.17
N ALA A 238 -11.46 -5.53 12.01
CA ALA A 238 -11.68 -5.39 13.44
C ALA A 238 -10.55 -4.64 14.18
N HIS A 239 -9.41 -4.43 13.52
CA HIS A 239 -8.25 -3.69 14.05
C HIS A 239 -8.13 -2.27 13.48
N THR A 240 -9.12 -1.81 12.70
CA THR A 240 -9.08 -0.48 12.13
C THR A 240 -9.31 0.60 13.17
N PHE A 241 -8.59 1.72 13.02
CA PHE A 241 -8.86 2.92 13.81
C PHE A 241 -9.97 3.76 13.16
N ASP A 242 -10.71 4.49 13.98
CA ASP A 242 -11.70 5.46 13.51
C ASP A 242 -11.05 6.81 13.13
N PRO A 243 -11.62 7.55 12.15
CA PRO A 243 -11.22 8.92 11.87
C PRO A 243 -11.31 9.82 13.12
N ILE A 244 -10.34 10.70 13.29
CA ILE A 244 -10.36 11.73 14.35
C ILE A 244 -11.03 12.98 13.77
N PRO A 245 -12.19 13.42 14.29
CA PRO A 245 -12.86 14.62 13.78
C PRO A 245 -11.97 15.85 13.97
N GLU A 246 -12.20 16.86 13.13
CA GLU A 246 -11.62 18.19 13.34
C GLU A 246 -12.02 18.67 14.74
N SER A 247 -11.03 19.06 15.58
CA SER A 247 -11.37 19.68 16.85
C SER A 247 -11.99 21.04 16.57
N ASP A 248 -13.11 21.34 17.24
CA ASP A 248 -13.64 22.71 17.34
C ASP A 248 -12.69 23.57 18.20
N ASP A 249 -11.41 23.70 17.83
CA ASP A 249 -10.51 24.66 18.45
C ASP A 249 -10.71 26.03 17.78
N GLN A 250 -11.91 26.58 18.01
CA GLN A 250 -12.10 28.03 18.13
C GLN A 250 -12.11 28.37 19.62
N GLU A 251 -10.95 28.67 20.19
CA GLU A 251 -10.71 29.77 21.15
C GLU A 251 -9.24 29.94 21.51
#